data_AF-A0A081RWY2-F1
#
_entry.id   AF-A0A081RWY2-F1
#
_cell.length_a   1.000
_cell.length_b   1.000
_cell.length_c   1.000
_cell.angle_alpha   90.00
_cell.angle_beta   90.00
_cell.angle_gamma   90.00
#
_symmetry.space_group_name_H-M   'P 1'
#
loop_
_entity.id
_entity.type
_entity.pdbx_description
1 polymer ?
#
loop_
_entity_poly.entity_id
_entity_poly.type
_entity_poly.pdbx_seq_one_letter_code
_entity_poly.pdbx_strand_id
1 'polypeptide(L)'
;MLSLKHVAQLTYNILQLYMNQRGIDLVVGPISDNDANMLTRAYGDINWEYYITEVGNRDNCFSLCIKFVKSREPFQVESVPAGAALSTYDLNDKSFNIYVLENFVKDTENHPLRRKMLLYTLYTALIFMNMVDGEIVRIHEPVEDKIAYYCSFGFELERCGYVMSCDIQTLIEKVKSRSESLAL
;
A
#
# COMPACT_ATOMS: atom_id res chain seq x y z
N MET A 1 7.45 -23.05 6.05
CA MET A 1 6.67 -21.94 5.47
C MET A 1 6.70 -20.79 6.48
N LEU A 2 7.07 -19.58 6.06
CA LEU A 2 7.05 -18.41 6.95
C LEU A 2 5.59 -18.06 7.31
N SER A 3 5.35 -17.56 8.52
CA SER A 3 4.03 -17.02 8.86
C SER A 3 3.78 -15.71 8.11
N LEU A 4 2.51 -15.37 7.86
CA LEU A 4 2.16 -14.10 7.19
C LEU A 4 2.72 -12.88 7.94
N LYS A 5 2.78 -12.93 9.28
CA LYS A 5 3.41 -11.89 10.09
C LYS A 5 4.91 -11.73 9.80
N HIS A 6 5.65 -12.83 9.63
CA HIS A 6 7.06 -12.76 9.27
C HIS A 6 7.26 -12.22 7.85
N VAL A 7 6.44 -12.67 6.89
CA VAL A 7 6.47 -12.13 5.52
C VAL A 7 6.17 -10.64 5.52
N ALA A 8 5.19 -10.20 6.31
CA ALA A 8 4.84 -8.80 6.43
C ALA A 8 6.01 -7.96 6.97
N GLN A 9 6.66 -8.43 8.04
CA GLN A 9 7.82 -7.74 8.60
C GLN A 9 8.97 -7.62 7.59
N LEU A 10 9.26 -8.69 6.84
CA LEU A 10 10.27 -8.67 5.78
C LEU A 10 9.89 -7.70 4.66
N THR A 11 8.60 -7.63 4.31
CA THR A 11 8.07 -6.70 3.31
C THR A 11 8.34 -5.24 3.72
N TYR A 12 8.04 -4.87 4.97
CA TYR A 12 8.36 -3.51 5.46
C TYR A 12 9.86 -3.23 5.44
N ASN A 13 10.70 -4.20 5.85
CA ASN A 13 12.15 -4.01 5.87
C ASN A 13 12.71 -3.76 4.47
N ILE A 14 12.24 -4.51 3.46
CA ILE A 14 12.68 -4.34 2.07
C ILE A 14 12.18 -3.00 1.52
N LEU A 15 10.92 -2.64 1.78
CA LEU A 15 10.39 -1.35 1.34
C LEU A 15 11.12 -0.17 2.01
N GLN A 16 11.43 -0.27 3.31
CA GLN A 16 12.21 0.75 4.01
C GLN A 16 13.62 0.86 3.43
N LEU A 17 14.27 -0.26 3.11
CA LEU A 17 15.57 -0.26 2.44
C LEU A 17 15.50 0.45 1.08
N TYR A 18 14.45 0.19 0.29
CA TYR A 18 14.20 0.88 -0.97
C TYR A 18 14.11 2.40 -0.79
N MET A 19 13.38 2.88 0.24
CA MET A 19 13.26 4.30 0.55
C MET A 19 14.61 4.90 0.95
N ASN A 20 15.33 4.22 1.84
CA ASN A 20 16.61 4.67 2.36
C ASN A 20 17.67 4.81 1.27
N GLN A 21 17.79 3.81 0.39
CA GLN A 21 18.74 3.81 -0.74
C GLN A 21 18.50 4.95 -1.73
N ARG A 22 17.27 5.48 -1.77
CA ARG A 22 16.87 6.58 -2.66
C ARG A 22 16.79 7.93 -1.96
N GLY A 23 17.18 7.99 -0.68
CA GLY A 23 17.08 9.23 0.10
C GLY A 23 15.63 9.73 0.27
N ILE A 24 14.65 8.83 0.19
CA ILE A 24 13.23 9.21 0.36
C ILE A 24 12.95 9.32 1.85
N ASP A 25 12.53 10.51 2.30
CA ASP A 25 12.26 10.82 3.71
C ASP A 25 10.91 10.27 4.18
N LEU A 26 10.74 8.95 4.06
CA LEU A 26 9.57 8.21 4.50
C LEU A 26 9.97 7.01 5.34
N VAL A 27 9.19 6.76 6.39
CA VAL A 27 9.21 5.47 7.09
C VAL A 27 7.96 4.68 6.80
N VAL A 28 8.11 3.35 6.76
CA VAL A 28 7.02 2.41 6.47
C VAL A 28 6.92 1.36 7.58
N GLY A 29 5.70 0.92 7.85
CA GLY A 29 5.43 -0.12 8.84
C GLY A 29 3.95 -0.51 8.86
N PRO A 30 3.54 -1.35 9.83
CA PRO A 30 2.13 -1.60 10.07
C PRO A 30 1.43 -0.36 10.63
N ILE A 31 0.10 -0.30 10.49
CA ILE A 31 -0.73 0.66 11.23
C ILE A 31 -0.67 0.29 12.73
N SER A 32 -0.18 1.20 13.57
CA SER A 32 -0.16 1.02 15.03
C SER A 32 -1.50 1.39 15.67
N ASP A 33 -1.72 1.03 16.94
CA ASP A 33 -2.92 1.43 17.69
C ASP A 33 -3.10 2.95 17.74
N ASN A 34 -2.00 3.70 17.85
CA ASN A 34 -2.06 5.17 17.81
C ASN A 34 -2.50 5.67 16.43
N ASP A 35 -2.01 5.05 15.35
CA ASP A 35 -2.41 5.40 14.00
C ASP A 35 -3.89 5.06 13.76
N ALA A 36 -4.33 3.87 14.16
CA ALA A 36 -5.72 3.46 14.07
C ALA A 36 -6.65 4.44 14.80
N ASN A 37 -6.30 4.82 16.03
CA ASN A 37 -7.06 5.81 16.80
C ASN A 37 -7.14 7.19 16.13
N MET A 38 -6.13 7.57 15.34
CA MET A 38 -6.14 8.83 14.59
C MET A 38 -7.02 8.71 13.35
N LEU A 39 -6.86 7.60 12.61
CA LEU A 39 -7.62 7.31 11.39
C LEU A 39 -9.13 7.27 11.65
N THR A 40 -9.57 6.69 12.78
CA THR A 40 -10.99 6.60 13.14
C THR A 40 -11.62 7.92 13.61
N ARG A 41 -10.83 8.96 13.90
CA ARG A 41 -11.31 10.27 14.39
C ARG A 41 -11.50 11.31 13.27
N ALA A 42 -11.94 10.87 12.09
CA ALA A 42 -12.14 11.71 10.90
C ALA A 42 -10.86 12.40 10.39
N TYR A 43 -9.71 11.73 10.49
CA TYR A 43 -8.45 12.20 9.89
C TYR A 43 -8.41 12.03 8.36
N GLY A 44 -9.19 11.08 7.82
CA GLY A 44 -9.28 10.79 6.40
C GLY A 44 -10.66 11.10 5.80
N ASP A 45 -10.71 11.12 4.46
CA ASP A 45 -11.92 11.29 3.65
C ASP A 45 -12.77 10.00 3.57
N ILE A 46 -12.19 8.86 3.95
CA ILE A 46 -12.81 7.54 3.92
C ILE A 46 -13.17 7.04 5.32
N ASN A 47 -14.14 6.10 5.38
CA ASN A 47 -14.59 5.50 6.62
C ASN A 47 -13.57 4.47 7.16
N TRP A 48 -12.48 4.97 7.75
CA TRP A 48 -11.43 4.14 8.36
C TRP A 48 -11.93 3.27 9.51
N GLU A 49 -12.93 3.72 10.27
CA GLU A 49 -13.53 2.93 11.35
C GLU A 49 -14.11 1.61 10.83
N TYR A 50 -14.84 1.67 9.72
CA TYR A 50 -15.34 0.48 9.04
C TYR A 50 -14.21 -0.46 8.61
N TYR A 51 -13.20 0.03 7.87
CA TYR A 51 -12.14 -0.84 7.35
C TYR A 51 -11.23 -1.42 8.43
N ILE A 52 -10.92 -0.66 9.48
CA ILE A 52 -10.16 -1.17 10.63
C ILE A 52 -10.94 -2.29 11.32
N THR A 53 -12.26 -2.11 11.47
CA THR A 53 -13.12 -3.11 12.11
C THR A 53 -13.26 -4.38 11.26
N GLU A 54 -13.56 -4.23 9.97
CA GLU A 54 -13.90 -5.34 9.07
C GLU A 54 -12.70 -6.04 8.44
N VAL A 55 -11.60 -5.32 8.20
CA VAL A 55 -10.39 -5.83 7.53
C VAL A 55 -9.22 -5.91 8.51
N GLY A 56 -9.01 -4.86 9.31
CA GLY A 56 -7.89 -4.75 10.26
C GLY A 56 -7.80 -5.91 11.26
N ASN A 57 -8.96 -6.44 11.68
CA ASN A 57 -9.06 -7.53 12.66
C ASN A 57 -8.91 -8.94 12.06
N ARG A 58 -8.74 -9.09 10.74
CA ARG A 58 -8.59 -10.40 10.11
C ARG A 58 -7.18 -10.95 10.33
N ASP A 59 -7.06 -12.26 10.57
CA ASP A 59 -5.76 -12.92 10.80
C ASP A 59 -4.80 -12.84 9.60
N ASN A 60 -5.36 -12.66 8.40
CA ASN A 60 -4.61 -12.50 7.15
C ASN A 60 -4.48 -11.05 6.69
N CYS A 61 -4.76 -10.08 7.58
CA CYS A 61 -4.59 -8.67 7.32
C CYS A 61 -3.11 -8.31 7.11
N PHE A 62 -2.87 -7.45 6.12
CA PHE A 62 -1.65 -6.71 5.92
C PHE A 62 -2.01 -5.22 5.92
N SER A 63 -1.45 -4.46 6.86
CA SER A 63 -1.62 -3.00 6.92
C SER A 63 -0.36 -2.29 6.45
N LEU A 64 -0.49 -1.14 5.81
CA LEU A 64 0.64 -0.29 5.46
C LEU A 64 0.38 1.10 6.03
N CYS A 65 1.30 1.59 6.84
CA CYS A 65 1.36 2.98 7.29
C CYS A 65 2.65 3.60 6.80
N ILE A 66 2.56 4.81 6.23
CA ILE A 66 3.69 5.59 5.77
C ILE A 66 3.69 6.92 6.50
N LYS A 67 4.84 7.31 7.08
CA LYS A 67 5.01 8.58 7.80
C LYS A 67 6.21 9.36 7.27
N PHE A 68 6.18 10.68 7.43
CA PHE A 68 7.25 11.57 6.98
C PHE A 68 8.39 11.64 7.98
N VAL A 69 9.64 11.62 7.49
CA VAL A 69 10.84 11.88 8.30
C VAL A 69 11.11 13.38 8.28
N LYS A 70 10.83 14.06 9.41
CA LYS A 70 11.01 15.51 9.54
C LYS A 70 12.48 15.92 9.63
N SER A 71 13.29 15.08 10.27
CA SER A 71 14.73 15.26 10.38
C SER A 71 15.41 13.90 10.48
N ARG A 72 16.61 13.78 9.89
CA ARG A 72 17.47 12.60 10.03
C ARG A 72 18.41 12.71 11.23
N GLU A 73 18.74 13.93 11.63
CA GLU A 73 19.68 14.21 12.73
C GLU A 73 19.18 15.44 13.53
N PRO A 74 18.58 15.24 14.71
CA PRO A 74 18.15 13.96 15.29
C PRO A 74 17.06 13.28 14.45
N PHE A 75 16.99 11.95 14.48
CA PHE A 75 15.96 11.21 13.76
C PHE A 75 14.58 11.51 14.35
N GLN A 76 13.73 12.17 13.55
CA GLN A 76 12.39 12.59 13.94
C GLN A 76 11.40 12.20 12.86
N VAL A 77 10.35 11.49 13.25
CA VAL A 77 9.25 11.06 12.40
C VAL A 77 7.99 11.80 12.82
N GLU A 78 7.22 12.24 11.83
CA GLU A 78 5.88 12.77 12.03
C GLU A 78 4.99 11.75 12.76
N SER A 79 4.26 12.18 13.79
CA SER A 79 3.36 11.27 14.51
C SER A 79 2.17 10.84 13.65
N VAL A 80 1.68 11.74 12.79
CA VAL A 80 0.53 11.52 11.92
C VAL A 80 0.91 10.67 10.69
N PRO A 81 0.05 9.75 10.23
CA PRO A 81 0.23 9.08 8.94
C PRO A 81 0.20 10.07 7.77
N ALA A 82 1.15 9.93 6.85
CA ALA A 82 1.13 10.61 5.55
C ALA A 82 0.31 9.81 4.52
N GLY A 83 0.22 8.48 4.69
CA GLY A 83 -0.67 7.61 3.94
C GLY A 83 -0.83 6.26 4.61
N ALA A 84 -1.94 5.59 4.32
CA ALA A 84 -2.24 4.27 4.89
C ALA A 84 -3.00 3.39 3.90
N ALA A 85 -2.87 2.07 4.05
CA ALA A 85 -3.62 1.08 3.30
C ALA A 85 -3.94 -0.16 4.15
N LEU A 86 -5.07 -0.82 3.87
CA LEU A 86 -5.41 -2.13 4.43
C LEU A 86 -5.65 -3.13 3.31
N SER A 87 -5.14 -4.32 3.52
CA SER A 87 -5.18 -5.41 2.55
C SER A 87 -5.29 -6.76 3.27
N THR A 88 -5.64 -7.82 2.55
CA THR A 88 -5.53 -9.19 3.04
C THR A 88 -4.79 -10.06 2.05
N TYR A 89 -4.14 -11.12 2.54
CA TYR A 89 -3.64 -12.18 1.69
C TYR A 89 -4.51 -13.43 1.80
N ASP A 90 -5.08 -13.88 0.68
CA ASP A 90 -5.79 -15.16 0.62
C ASP A 90 -4.83 -16.26 0.17
N LEU A 91 -4.66 -17.29 1.00
CA LEU A 91 -3.77 -18.41 0.75
C LEU A 91 -4.29 -19.38 -0.33
N ASN A 92 -5.62 -19.55 -0.42
CA ASN A 92 -6.24 -20.48 -1.38
C ASN A 92 -6.22 -19.88 -2.78
N ASP A 93 -6.57 -18.60 -2.86
CA ASP A 93 -6.56 -17.84 -4.12
C ASP A 93 -5.18 -17.31 -4.50
N LYS A 94 -4.20 -17.43 -3.59
CA LYS A 94 -2.87 -16.82 -3.69
C LYS A 94 -2.95 -15.35 -4.11
N SER A 95 -3.85 -14.61 -3.47
CA SER A 95 -4.23 -13.26 -3.88
C SER A 95 -3.95 -12.21 -2.82
N PHE A 96 -3.39 -11.07 -3.23
CA PHE A 96 -3.25 -9.89 -2.38
C PHE A 96 -4.38 -8.92 -2.67
N ASN A 97 -5.25 -8.69 -1.69
CA ASN A 97 -6.51 -7.98 -1.84
C ASN A 97 -6.42 -6.62 -1.15
N ILE A 98 -6.38 -5.54 -1.92
CA ILE A 98 -6.36 -4.16 -1.44
C ILE A 98 -7.81 -3.71 -1.28
N TYR A 99 -8.21 -3.38 -0.05
CA TYR A 99 -9.57 -2.90 0.23
C TYR A 99 -9.64 -1.40 0.31
N VAL A 100 -8.58 -0.77 0.81
CA VAL A 100 -8.57 0.66 1.03
C VAL A 100 -7.15 1.20 1.06
N LEU A 101 -6.98 2.40 0.52
CA LEU A 101 -5.77 3.20 0.65
C LEU A 101 -6.10 4.69 0.60
N GLU A 102 -5.36 5.49 1.34
CA GLU A 102 -5.52 6.95 1.33
C GLU A 102 -4.18 7.67 1.40
N ASN A 103 -4.11 8.81 0.71
CA ASN A 103 -3.00 9.74 0.74
C ASN A 103 -3.42 11.03 1.45
N PHE A 104 -2.98 11.21 2.69
CA PHE A 104 -3.33 12.37 3.54
C PHE A 104 -2.56 13.65 3.18
N VAL A 105 -1.59 13.53 2.27
CA VAL A 105 -0.69 14.62 1.85
C VAL A 105 -0.78 14.87 0.35
N LYS A 106 -1.92 14.54 -0.26
CA LYS A 106 -2.18 14.68 -1.70
C LYS A 106 -2.01 16.12 -2.21
N ASP A 107 -2.31 17.10 -1.35
CA ASP A 107 -2.23 18.53 -1.64
C ASP A 107 -0.98 19.20 -1.07
N THR A 108 -0.15 18.48 -0.31
CA THR A 108 1.10 19.01 0.26
C THR A 108 2.19 19.04 -0.81
N GLU A 109 2.55 20.24 -1.23
CA GLU A 109 3.63 20.44 -2.21
C GLU A 109 4.97 19.90 -1.68
N ASN A 110 5.77 19.32 -2.58
CA ASN A 110 7.08 18.72 -2.29
C ASN A 110 7.10 17.55 -1.29
N HIS A 111 5.95 17.11 -0.75
CA HIS A 111 5.90 15.94 0.11
C HIS A 111 6.29 14.67 -0.67
N PRO A 112 7.23 13.83 -0.19
CA PRO A 112 7.75 12.69 -0.95
C PRO A 112 6.68 11.66 -1.36
N LEU A 113 5.62 11.53 -0.56
CA LEU A 113 4.46 10.65 -0.79
C LEU A 113 3.40 11.23 -1.74
N ARG A 114 3.49 12.51 -2.13
CA ARG A 114 2.47 13.18 -2.96
C ARG A 114 2.19 12.37 -4.22
N ARG A 115 0.93 11.95 -4.41
CA ARG A 115 0.46 11.13 -5.54
C ARG A 115 1.13 9.75 -5.71
N LYS A 116 1.87 9.26 -4.70
CA LYS A 116 2.60 7.96 -4.77
C LYS A 116 2.05 6.87 -3.86
N MET A 117 0.97 7.12 -3.12
CA MET A 117 0.42 6.14 -2.18
C MET A 117 0.04 4.81 -2.85
N LEU A 118 -0.67 4.85 -3.99
CA LEU A 118 -0.96 3.62 -4.75
C LEU A 118 0.33 2.94 -5.19
N LEU A 119 1.28 3.69 -5.77
CA LEU A 119 2.54 3.12 -6.26
C LEU A 119 3.32 2.38 -5.16
N TYR A 120 3.42 2.96 -3.97
CA TYR A 120 4.08 2.29 -2.84
C TYR A 120 3.27 1.12 -2.30
N THR A 121 1.93 1.19 -2.33
CA THR A 121 1.08 0.03 -2.02
C THR A 121 1.31 -1.11 -3.02
N LEU A 122 1.49 -0.81 -4.31
CA LEU A 122 1.81 -1.81 -5.34
C LEU A 122 3.21 -2.37 -5.16
N TYR A 123 4.22 -1.56 -4.81
CA TYR A 123 5.54 -2.10 -4.46
C TYR A 123 5.48 -3.04 -3.26
N THR A 124 4.71 -2.68 -2.23
CA THR A 124 4.46 -3.54 -1.08
C THR A 124 3.83 -4.86 -1.51
N ALA A 125 2.78 -4.82 -2.33
CA ALA A 125 2.13 -6.03 -2.86
C ALA A 125 3.12 -6.89 -3.65
N LEU A 126 3.92 -6.31 -4.55
CA LEU A 126 4.93 -7.05 -5.33
C LEU A 126 5.98 -7.72 -4.44
N ILE A 127 6.51 -7.02 -3.44
CA ILE A 127 7.49 -7.57 -2.49
C ILE A 127 6.87 -8.74 -1.73
N PHE A 128 5.67 -8.54 -1.18
CA PHE A 128 4.96 -9.56 -0.41
C PHE A 128 4.68 -10.79 -1.27
N MET A 129 4.10 -10.60 -2.45
CA MET A 129 3.68 -11.66 -3.36
C MET A 129 4.86 -12.49 -3.85
N ASN A 130 6.01 -11.88 -4.10
CA ASN A 130 7.23 -12.59 -4.46
C ASN A 130 7.73 -13.53 -3.33
N MET A 131 7.53 -13.18 -2.06
CA MET A 131 7.94 -14.04 -0.93
C MET A 131 7.02 -15.25 -0.71
N VAL A 132 5.77 -15.15 -1.14
CA VAL A 132 4.74 -16.19 -0.91
C VAL A 132 4.34 -16.94 -2.19
N ASP A 133 5.02 -16.66 -3.30
CA ASP A 133 4.69 -17.20 -4.63
C ASP A 133 3.22 -16.95 -5.00
N GLY A 134 2.79 -15.71 -4.76
CA GLY A 134 1.44 -15.23 -5.02
C GLY A 134 1.21 -14.93 -6.51
N GLU A 135 -0.05 -15.01 -6.95
CA GLU A 135 -0.38 -15.01 -8.38
C GLU A 135 -1.11 -13.74 -8.84
N ILE A 136 -1.94 -13.14 -7.99
CA ILE A 136 -2.85 -12.06 -8.40
C ILE A 136 -2.98 -10.95 -7.34
N VAL A 137 -3.01 -9.69 -7.79
CA VAL A 137 -3.34 -8.54 -6.95
C VAL A 137 -4.73 -8.05 -7.32
N ARG A 138 -5.55 -7.77 -6.32
CA ARG A 138 -6.92 -7.26 -6.47
C ARG A 138 -7.09 -5.91 -5.79
N ILE A 139 -7.87 -5.03 -6.41
CA ILE A 139 -8.39 -3.79 -5.83
C ILE A 139 -9.90 -3.99 -5.70
N HIS A 140 -10.39 -4.00 -4.47
CA HIS A 140 -11.82 -4.09 -4.17
C HIS A 140 -12.43 -2.69 -4.19
N GLU A 141 -13.64 -2.60 -4.72
CA GLU A 141 -14.45 -1.38 -4.82
C GLU A 141 -13.64 -0.19 -5.38
N PRO A 142 -13.08 -0.32 -6.60
CA PRO A 142 -12.24 0.72 -7.18
C PRO A 142 -13.03 2.03 -7.30
N VAL A 143 -12.41 3.15 -6.91
CA VAL A 143 -13.01 4.47 -7.12
C VAL A 143 -13.18 4.69 -8.63
N GLU A 144 -14.40 5.00 -9.06
CA GLU A 144 -14.81 5.05 -10.47
C GLU A 144 -13.89 5.93 -11.32
N ASP A 145 -13.56 7.13 -10.83
CA ASP A 145 -12.68 8.09 -11.52
C ASP A 145 -11.20 7.66 -11.57
N LYS A 146 -10.82 6.61 -10.83
CA LYS A 146 -9.47 6.03 -10.81
C LYS A 146 -9.33 4.75 -11.63
N ILE A 147 -10.42 4.19 -12.15
CA ILE A 147 -10.39 2.94 -12.94
C ILE A 147 -9.37 3.03 -14.09
N ALA A 148 -9.39 4.11 -14.87
CA ALA A 148 -8.44 4.29 -15.97
C ALA A 148 -6.98 4.35 -15.48
N TYR A 149 -6.75 4.90 -14.29
CA TYR A 149 -5.43 4.92 -13.67
C TYR A 149 -5.00 3.52 -13.23
N TYR A 150 -5.89 2.71 -12.65
CA TYR A 150 -5.60 1.32 -12.32
C TYR A 150 -5.32 0.48 -13.58
N CYS A 151 -6.09 0.65 -14.65
CA CYS A 151 -5.83 0.01 -15.94
C CYS A 151 -4.44 0.30 -16.50
N SER A 152 -3.87 1.47 -16.21
CA SER A 152 -2.51 1.80 -16.62
C SER A 152 -1.41 0.95 -15.93
N PHE A 153 -1.76 0.22 -14.86
CA PHE A 153 -0.92 -0.78 -14.20
C PHE A 153 -1.26 -2.22 -14.62
N GLY A 154 -2.16 -2.41 -15.59
CA GLY A 154 -2.58 -3.72 -16.07
C GLY A 154 -3.80 -4.30 -15.35
N PHE A 155 -4.43 -3.56 -14.44
CA PHE A 155 -5.65 -4.03 -13.80
C PHE A 155 -6.84 -4.02 -14.76
N GLU A 156 -7.63 -5.08 -14.72
CA GLU A 156 -8.87 -5.23 -15.49
C GLU A 156 -10.05 -5.40 -14.53
N LEU A 157 -11.21 -4.83 -14.89
CA LEU A 157 -12.43 -4.98 -14.10
C LEU A 157 -12.97 -6.40 -14.27
N GLU A 158 -13.12 -7.12 -13.16
CA GLU A 158 -13.72 -8.44 -13.14
C GLU A 158 -15.22 -8.38 -13.49
N ARG A 159 -15.81 -9.52 -13.87
CA ARG A 159 -17.23 -9.61 -14.28
C ARG A 159 -18.22 -9.15 -13.20
N CYS A 160 -17.81 -9.16 -11.94
CA CYS A 160 -18.64 -8.70 -10.82
C CYS A 160 -18.83 -7.17 -10.81
N GLY A 161 -17.98 -6.41 -11.50
CA GLY A 161 -18.11 -4.96 -11.66
C GLY A 161 -17.59 -4.12 -10.49
N TYR A 162 -17.11 -4.74 -9.41
CA TYR A 162 -16.60 -4.04 -8.23
C TYR A 162 -15.23 -4.55 -7.75
N VAL A 163 -14.55 -5.40 -8.54
CA VAL A 163 -13.18 -5.85 -8.27
C VAL A 163 -12.36 -5.61 -9.53
N MET A 164 -11.17 -5.05 -9.39
CA MET A 164 -10.17 -5.08 -10.46
C MET A 164 -9.04 -6.02 -10.09
N SER A 165 -8.55 -6.79 -11.06
CA SER A 165 -7.48 -7.76 -10.86
C SER A 165 -6.34 -7.57 -11.85
N CYS A 166 -5.11 -7.86 -11.42
CA CYS A 166 -3.92 -7.90 -12.27
C CYS A 166 -3.07 -9.10 -11.85
N ASP A 167 -2.65 -9.92 -12.81
CA ASP A 167 -1.68 -10.98 -12.53
C ASP A 167 -0.31 -10.39 -12.19
N ILE A 168 0.47 -11.14 -11.42
CA ILE A 168 1.73 -10.64 -10.88
C ILE A 168 2.76 -10.31 -11.97
N GLN A 169 2.78 -11.04 -13.09
CA GLN A 169 3.75 -10.84 -14.16
C GLN A 169 3.47 -9.53 -14.89
N THR A 170 2.22 -9.31 -15.29
CA THR A 170 1.75 -8.06 -15.90
C THR A 170 2.02 -6.87 -14.98
N LEU A 171 1.70 -6.99 -13.68
CA LEU A 171 1.92 -5.91 -12.73
C LEU A 171 3.41 -5.54 -12.62
N ILE A 172 4.30 -6.53 -12.55
CA ILE A 172 5.76 -6.31 -12.52
C ILE A 172 6.23 -5.55 -13.77
N GLU A 173 5.79 -5.96 -14.96
CA GLU A 173 6.17 -5.31 -16.22
C GLU A 173 5.71 -3.84 -16.28
N LYS A 174 4.44 -3.59 -15.94
CA LYS A 174 3.86 -2.24 -15.97
C LYS A 174 4.52 -1.33 -14.94
N VAL A 175 4.77 -1.83 -13.73
CA VAL A 175 5.42 -1.06 -12.67
C VAL A 175 6.88 -0.73 -13.03
N LYS A 176 7.65 -1.68 -13.60
CA LYS A 176 9.02 -1.43 -14.07
C LYS A 176 9.09 -0.32 -15.13
N SER A 177 8.25 -0.40 -16.17
CA SER A 177 8.21 0.61 -17.23
C SER A 177 7.92 2.04 -16.71
N ARG A 178 7.11 2.15 -15.66
CA ARG A 178 6.83 3.43 -14.99
C ARG A 178 8.00 3.94 -14.16
N SER A 179 8.74 3.04 -13.51
CA SER A 179 9.90 3.45 -12.72
C SER A 179 11.05 3.99 -13.59
N GLU A 180 11.23 3.44 -14.80
CA GLU A 180 12.23 3.91 -15.77
C GLU A 180 11.86 5.26 -16.39
N SER A 181 10.57 5.49 -16.67
CA SER A 181 10.07 6.77 -17.18
C SER A 181 10.07 7.90 -16.14
N LEU A 182 10.14 7.58 -14.84
CA LEU A 182 10.30 8.56 -13.75
C LEU A 182 11.76 8.81 -13.35
N ALA A 183 12.70 8.05 -13.93
CA ALA A 183 14.15 8.20 -13.71
C ALA A 183 14.85 9.01 -14.81
N LEU A 184 14.09 9.51 -15.80
CA LEU A 184 14.48 10.49 -16.83
C LEU A 184 13.92 11.87 -16.48
#